data_AF-A0A4Y2HHD4-F1
#
_entry.id   AF-A0A4Y2HHD4-F1
#
_cell.length_a   1.000
_cell.length_b   1.000
_cell.length_c   1.000
_cell.angle_alpha   90.00
_cell.angle_beta   90.00
_cell.angle_gamma   90.00
#
_symmetry.space_group_name_H-M   'P 1'
#
loop_
_entity.id
_entity.type
_entity.pdbx_description
1 polymer ?
#
loop_
_entity_poly.entity_id
_entity_poly.type
_entity_poly.pdbx_seq_one_letter_code
_entity_poly.pdbx_strand_id
1 'polypeptide(L)'
;MSGKRKRMSVLLDVKRRTLKRLDAGESIKQIAKELGVGGVTAGDWRRENAKIEKWSAGDLTPDDCLKNRRTMRESDYKKTSEVLFMWFSQQRSKGMPISGSMLQEKAIYFCQKMKEADNFSVSTEWLNRRKKKKKKGMEFAR
;
A
#
# COMPACT_ATOMS: atom_id res chain seq x y z
N MET A 1 34.04 11.30 -8.48
CA MET A 1 33.12 10.45 -9.26
C MET A 1 31.98 9.97 -8.37
N SER A 2 30.81 10.63 -8.37
CA SER A 2 29.66 10.17 -7.57
C SER A 2 28.97 9.04 -8.32
N GLY A 3 29.24 7.79 -7.94
CA GLY A 3 28.54 6.62 -8.45
C GLY A 3 27.02 6.75 -8.28
N LYS A 4 26.26 6.20 -9.23
CA LYS A 4 24.79 6.21 -9.21
C LYS A 4 24.29 5.54 -7.94
N ARG A 5 23.77 6.32 -6.99
CA ARG A 5 23.26 5.79 -5.71
C ARG A 5 22.08 4.87 -5.96
N LYS A 6 22.07 3.70 -5.31
CA LYS A 6 20.98 2.74 -5.37
C LYS A 6 19.71 3.36 -4.78
N ARG A 7 18.58 3.25 -5.49
CA ARG A 7 17.29 3.74 -5.00
C ARG A 7 16.87 2.93 -3.77
N MET A 8 16.82 3.58 -2.61
CA MET A 8 16.34 2.96 -1.37
C MET A 8 14.82 3.06 -1.28
N SER A 9 14.17 1.90 -1.07
CA SER A 9 12.74 1.84 -0.79
C SER A 9 12.53 1.78 0.71
N VAL A 10 12.23 2.94 1.30
CA VAL A 10 12.07 3.14 2.75
C VAL A 10 10.62 2.94 3.18
N LEU A 11 10.42 2.36 4.37
CA LEU A 11 9.09 2.18 4.97
C LEU A 11 8.42 3.52 5.27
N LEU A 12 7.10 3.57 5.17
CA LEU A 12 6.31 4.77 5.45
C LEU A 12 6.50 5.22 6.91
N ASP A 13 6.60 4.27 7.84
CA ASP A 13 6.88 4.55 9.25
C ASP A 13 8.23 5.25 9.48
N VAL A 14 9.26 4.88 8.73
CA VAL A 14 10.57 5.54 8.80
C VAL A 14 10.49 6.98 8.26
N LYS A 15 9.69 7.23 7.23
CA LYS A 15 9.44 8.59 6.72
C LYS A 15 8.74 9.45 7.76
N ARG A 16 7.71 8.91 8.43
CA ARG A 16 7.00 9.58 9.53
C ARG A 16 7.94 9.89 10.70
N ARG A 17 8.79 8.94 11.11
CA ARG A 17 9.82 9.20 12.14
C ARG A 17 10.82 10.27 11.72
N THR A 18 11.21 10.28 10.45
CA THR A 18 12.10 11.32 9.89
C THR A 18 11.45 12.71 10.00
N LEU A 19 10.15 12.83 9.71
CA LEU A 19 9.43 14.09 9.86
C LEU A 19 9.42 14.59 11.30
N LYS A 20 9.14 13.73 12.27
CA LYS A 20 9.22 14.10 13.70
C LYS A 20 10.62 14.61 14.10
N ARG A 21 11.68 14.00 13.58
CA ARG A 21 13.07 14.43 13.82
C ARG A 21 13.37 15.78 13.16
N LEU A 22 12.86 16.00 11.95
CA LEU A 22 12.99 17.28 11.24
C LEU A 22 12.23 18.41 11.95
N ASP A 23 11.06 18.12 12.51
CA ASP A 23 10.27 19.09 13.28
C ASP A 23 10.94 19.41 14.64
N ALA A 24 11.68 18.46 15.21
CA ALA A 24 12.54 18.67 16.38
C ALA A 24 13.82 19.51 16.07
N GLY A 25 14.02 19.93 14.82
CA GLY A 25 15.14 20.79 14.42
C GLY A 25 16.42 20.06 14.01
N GLU A 26 16.39 18.73 13.89
CA GLU A 26 17.54 17.98 13.42
C GLU A 26 17.89 18.29 11.95
N SER A 27 19.18 18.24 11.61
CA SER A 27 19.66 18.54 10.26
C SER A 27 19.27 17.47 9.24
N ILE A 28 18.69 17.90 8.11
CA ILE A 28 18.36 17.04 6.96
C ILE A 28 19.59 16.20 6.54
N LYS A 29 20.80 16.80 6.55
CA LYS A 29 22.03 16.10 6.15
C LYS A 29 22.38 14.96 7.10
N GLN A 30 22.18 15.16 8.40
CA GLN A 30 22.46 14.16 9.43
C GLN A 30 21.50 12.98 9.31
N ILE A 31 20.18 13.26 9.27
CA ILE A 31 19.17 12.20 9.15
C ILE A 31 19.34 11.43 7.84
N ALA A 32 19.65 12.12 6.74
CA ALA A 32 19.89 11.48 5.45
C ALA A 32 21.09 10.51 5.51
N LYS A 33 22.17 10.91 6.18
CA LYS A 33 23.37 10.07 6.35
C LYS A 33 23.06 8.83 7.19
N GLU A 34 22.37 8.99 8.32
CA GLU A 34 21.99 7.87 9.20
C GLU A 34 21.06 6.86 8.52
N LEU A 35 20.09 7.34 7.73
CA LEU A 35 19.16 6.49 7.00
C LEU A 35 19.72 5.96 5.67
N GLY A 36 20.93 6.37 5.27
CA GLY A 36 21.53 6.03 3.99
C GLY A 36 20.80 6.61 2.77
N VAL A 37 19.96 7.63 2.96
CA VAL A 37 19.19 8.26 1.88
C VAL A 37 19.87 9.51 1.34
N GLY A 38 19.50 9.93 0.13
CA GLY A 38 19.97 11.21 -0.40
C GLY A 38 19.34 12.38 0.36
N GLY A 39 20.10 13.46 0.57
CA GLY A 39 19.58 14.67 1.23
C GLY A 39 18.35 15.26 0.52
N VAL A 40 18.30 15.17 -0.81
CA VAL A 40 17.12 15.56 -1.61
C VAL A 40 15.89 14.73 -1.21
N THR A 41 16.05 13.41 -1.03
CA THR A 41 14.96 12.51 -0.64
C THR A 41 14.41 12.83 0.76
N ALA A 42 15.29 13.16 1.71
CA ALA A 42 14.86 13.60 3.04
C ALA A 42 14.13 14.96 2.97
N GLY A 43 14.59 15.87 2.10
CA GLY A 43 13.89 17.13 1.81
C GLY A 43 12.52 16.91 1.13
N ASP A 44 12.41 15.95 0.22
CA ASP A 44 11.15 15.57 -0.42
C ASP A 44 10.13 15.09 0.61
N TRP A 45 10.54 14.29 1.60
CA TRP A 45 9.63 13.84 2.65
C TRP A 45 9.06 15.02 3.42
N ARG A 46 9.89 16.04 3.74
CA ARG A 46 9.41 17.27 4.38
C ARG A 46 8.37 18.00 3.53
N ARG A 47 8.56 18.06 2.21
CA ARG A 47 7.58 18.68 1.28
C ARG A 47 6.31 17.84 1.15
N GLU A 48 6.43 16.52 1.16
CA GLU A 48 5.32 15.56 1.10
C GLU A 48 4.72 15.25 2.49
N ASN A 49 5.00 16.06 3.52
CA ASN A 49 4.61 15.78 4.91
C ASN A 49 3.09 15.50 5.03
N ALA A 50 2.25 16.37 4.48
CA ALA A 50 0.80 16.19 4.49
C ALA A 50 0.34 14.86 3.86
N LYS A 51 1.04 14.39 2.82
CA LYS A 51 0.75 13.10 2.18
C LYS A 51 1.19 11.94 3.07
N ILE A 52 2.37 12.03 3.68
CA ILE A 52 2.86 11.00 4.60
C ILE A 52 1.96 10.88 5.84
N GLU A 53 1.51 12.01 6.39
CA GLU A 53 0.57 12.05 7.51
C GLU A 53 -0.80 11.49 7.12
N LYS A 54 -1.36 11.89 5.97
CA LYS A 54 -2.62 11.30 5.47
C LYS A 54 -2.55 9.79 5.30
N TRP A 55 -1.42 9.28 4.82
CA TRP A 55 -1.21 7.83 4.73
C TRP A 55 -0.97 7.19 6.10
N SER A 56 -0.50 7.93 7.10
CA SER A 56 -0.20 7.43 8.46
C SER A 56 -1.38 7.49 9.42
N ALA A 57 -2.31 8.42 9.22
CA ALA A 57 -3.47 8.66 10.10
C ALA A 57 -4.59 7.61 9.99
N GLY A 58 -4.39 6.54 9.22
CA GLY A 58 -5.31 5.39 9.19
C GLY A 58 -6.49 5.50 8.22
N ASP A 59 -6.79 6.69 7.68
CA ASP A 59 -7.92 6.94 6.75
C ASP A 59 -7.92 6.02 5.51
N LEU A 60 -6.77 5.41 5.18
CA LEU A 60 -6.61 4.58 3.99
C LEU A 60 -6.13 3.15 4.27
N THR A 61 -5.72 2.80 5.50
CA THR A 61 -5.21 1.45 5.82
C THR A 61 -5.27 1.07 7.30
N PRO A 62 -5.59 -0.20 7.64
CA PRO A 62 -5.38 -0.75 8.99
C PRO A 62 -3.91 -0.62 9.43
N ASP A 63 -3.67 -0.40 10.72
CA ASP A 63 -2.37 -0.14 11.35
C ASP A 63 -1.24 -1.11 10.92
N ASP A 64 -1.56 -2.40 10.75
CA ASP A 64 -0.63 -3.46 10.31
C ASP A 64 -0.10 -3.27 8.88
N CYS A 65 -0.82 -2.52 8.04
CA CYS A 65 -0.41 -2.23 6.67
C CYS A 65 0.68 -1.15 6.61
N LEU A 66 0.74 -0.22 7.56
CA LEU A 66 1.74 0.86 7.57
C LEU A 66 3.15 0.32 7.79
N LYS A 67 3.29 -0.68 8.67
CA LYS A 67 4.57 -1.32 9.04
C LYS A 67 5.27 -1.97 7.85
N ASN A 68 4.52 -2.40 6.84
CA ASN A 68 5.05 -3.10 5.66
C ASN A 68 5.03 -2.26 4.38
N ARG A 69 4.44 -1.07 4.42
CA ARG A 69 4.20 -0.26 3.24
C ARG A 69 5.35 0.68 2.96
N ARG A 70 5.81 0.67 1.70
CA ARG A 70 6.88 1.55 1.20
C ARG A 70 6.38 2.62 0.23
N THR A 71 5.25 2.39 -0.43
CA THR A 71 4.71 3.27 -1.48
C THR A 71 3.49 4.07 -1.01
N MET A 72 3.45 5.35 -1.36
CA MET A 72 2.33 6.28 -1.12
C MET A 72 1.43 6.39 -2.36
N ARG A 73 1.23 5.26 -3.06
CA ARG A 73 0.33 5.16 -4.22
C ARG A 73 -0.97 4.51 -3.78
N GLU A 74 -2.07 5.10 -4.21
CA GLU A 74 -3.38 4.48 -4.11
C GLU A 74 -3.48 3.30 -5.08
N SER A 75 -4.43 2.40 -4.83
CA SER A 75 -4.70 1.32 -5.77
C SER A 75 -5.52 1.87 -6.92
N ASP A 76 -5.16 1.54 -8.16
CA ASP A 76 -5.91 1.98 -9.35
C ASP A 76 -7.38 1.49 -9.33
N TYR A 77 -7.65 0.44 -8.55
CA TYR A 77 -8.97 -0.20 -8.43
C TYR A 77 -9.47 -0.21 -6.99
N LYS A 78 -9.57 0.95 -6.34
CA LYS A 78 -9.91 1.03 -4.91
C LYS A 78 -11.32 0.56 -4.61
N LYS A 79 -12.33 1.02 -5.35
CA LYS A 79 -13.74 0.68 -5.11
C LYS A 79 -14.00 -0.80 -5.37
N THR A 80 -13.47 -1.31 -6.50
CA THR A 80 -13.45 -2.74 -6.81
C THR A 80 -12.78 -3.51 -5.68
N SER A 81 -11.74 -2.92 -5.08
CA SER A 81 -11.06 -3.57 -3.98
C SER A 81 -11.88 -3.67 -2.71
N GLU A 82 -12.55 -2.60 -2.32
CA GLU A 82 -13.37 -2.59 -1.13
C GLU A 82 -14.55 -3.57 -1.28
N VAL A 83 -15.27 -3.50 -2.40
CA VAL A 83 -16.45 -4.34 -2.63
C VAL A 83 -16.10 -5.83 -2.76
N LEU A 84 -14.99 -6.16 -3.43
CA LEU A 84 -14.53 -7.55 -3.49
C LEU A 84 -14.17 -8.10 -2.10
N PHE A 85 -13.58 -7.28 -1.23
CA PHE A 85 -13.26 -7.69 0.14
C PHE A 85 -14.53 -7.86 1.00
N MET A 86 -15.50 -6.97 0.87
CA MET A 86 -16.81 -7.10 1.55
C MET A 86 -17.53 -8.38 1.12
N TRP A 87 -17.60 -8.62 -0.19
CA TRP A 87 -18.19 -9.84 -0.73
C TRP A 87 -17.46 -11.09 -0.22
N PHE A 88 -16.13 -11.12 -0.30
CA PHE A 88 -15.32 -12.23 0.20
C PHE A 88 -15.62 -12.53 1.68
N SER A 89 -15.64 -11.49 2.51
CA SER A 89 -15.90 -11.61 3.95
C SER A 89 -17.30 -12.17 4.22
N GLN A 90 -18.31 -11.72 3.47
CA GLN A 90 -19.69 -12.21 3.57
C GLN A 90 -19.82 -13.68 3.14
N GLN A 91 -19.08 -14.12 2.11
CA GLN A 91 -19.10 -15.52 1.70
C GLN A 91 -18.38 -16.41 2.73
N ARG A 92 -17.26 -15.94 3.30
CA ARG A 92 -16.55 -16.68 4.35
C ARG A 92 -17.36 -16.80 5.63
N SER A 93 -18.13 -15.77 6.02
CA SER A 93 -19.02 -15.85 7.19
C SER A 93 -20.15 -16.87 7.00
N LYS A 94 -20.50 -17.20 5.76
CA LYS A 94 -21.45 -18.27 5.41
C LYS A 94 -20.80 -19.65 5.30
N GLY A 95 -19.49 -19.77 5.59
CA GLY A 95 -18.75 -21.03 5.47
C GLY A 95 -18.43 -21.45 4.03
N MET A 96 -18.68 -20.59 3.03
CA MET A 96 -18.43 -20.93 1.63
C MET A 96 -16.92 -20.94 1.33
N PRO A 97 -16.37 -22.05 0.81
CA PRO A 97 -15.02 -22.05 0.26
C PRO A 97 -15.02 -21.25 -1.04
N ILE A 98 -14.21 -20.21 -1.11
CA ILE A 98 -14.06 -19.37 -2.32
C ILE A 98 -12.75 -19.75 -2.94
N SER A 99 -12.74 -20.20 -4.20
CA SER A 99 -11.50 -20.50 -4.92
C SER A 99 -10.83 -19.25 -5.48
N GLY A 100 -9.57 -19.37 -5.92
CA GLY A 100 -8.85 -18.29 -6.58
C GLY A 100 -9.53 -17.79 -7.86
N SER A 101 -10.08 -18.70 -8.67
CA SER A 101 -10.79 -18.36 -9.92
C SER A 101 -12.10 -17.63 -9.66
N MET A 102 -12.89 -18.07 -8.67
CA MET A 102 -14.11 -17.36 -8.26
C MET A 102 -13.81 -15.91 -7.82
N LEU A 103 -12.68 -15.71 -7.14
CA LEU A 103 -12.24 -14.38 -6.75
C LEU A 103 -11.83 -13.52 -7.95
N GLN A 104 -11.24 -14.11 -9.00
CA GLN A 104 -10.93 -13.42 -10.27
C GLN A 104 -12.20 -12.97 -10.97
N GLU A 105 -13.14 -13.88 -11.18
CA GLU A 105 -14.41 -13.60 -11.85
C GLU A 105 -15.18 -12.50 -11.14
N LYS A 106 -15.26 -12.54 -9.80
CA LYS A 106 -15.91 -11.49 -9.03
C LYS A 106 -15.14 -10.15 -9.06
N ALA A 107 -13.82 -10.18 -9.12
CA ALA A 107 -13.04 -8.96 -9.29
C ALA A 107 -13.33 -8.28 -10.64
N ILE A 108 -13.42 -9.06 -11.72
CA ILE A 108 -13.80 -8.56 -13.05
C ILE A 108 -15.20 -7.97 -13.02
N TYR A 109 -16.16 -8.72 -12.48
CA TYR A 109 -17.55 -8.28 -12.33
C TYR A 109 -17.65 -6.93 -11.58
N PHE A 110 -16.96 -6.79 -10.44
CA PHE A 110 -16.99 -5.54 -9.68
C PHE A 110 -16.27 -4.40 -10.39
N CYS A 111 -15.19 -4.65 -11.12
CA CYS A 111 -14.51 -3.60 -11.87
C CYS A 111 -15.38 -3.01 -12.97
N GLN A 112 -16.06 -3.88 -13.72
CA GLN A 112 -17.03 -3.46 -14.73
C GLN A 112 -18.18 -2.69 -14.10
N LYS A 113 -18.73 -3.18 -12.97
CA LYS A 113 -19.85 -2.54 -12.29
C LYS A 113 -19.50 -1.17 -11.71
N MET A 114 -18.28 -1.00 -11.22
CA MET A 114 -17.77 0.26 -10.66
C MET A 114 -17.26 1.24 -11.72
N LYS A 115 -17.20 0.81 -12.99
CA LYS A 115 -16.63 1.59 -14.11
C LYS A 115 -15.23 2.12 -13.82
N GLU A 116 -14.41 1.35 -13.10
CA GLU A 116 -13.02 1.74 -12.79
C GLU A 116 -12.07 1.45 -13.96
N ALA A 117 -12.43 0.56 -14.88
CA ALA A 117 -11.72 0.34 -16.14
C ALA A 117 -12.58 -0.39 -17.17
N ASP A 118 -12.45 -0.01 -18.43
CA ASP A 118 -13.13 -0.67 -19.55
C ASP A 118 -12.46 -2.00 -19.95
N ASN A 119 -11.15 -2.14 -19.74
CA ASN A 119 -10.35 -3.33 -20.09
C ASN A 119 -9.61 -3.92 -18.87
N PHE A 120 -10.36 -4.25 -17.81
CA PHE A 120 -9.76 -4.82 -16.61
C PHE A 120 -9.40 -6.29 -16.79
N SER A 121 -8.11 -6.57 -17.02
CA SER A 121 -7.55 -7.92 -16.91
C SER A 121 -7.05 -8.15 -15.49
N VAL A 122 -7.71 -9.04 -14.75
CA VAL A 122 -7.24 -9.51 -13.46
C VAL A 122 -6.08 -10.46 -13.69
N SER A 123 -4.88 -9.91 -13.88
CA SER A 123 -3.68 -10.74 -13.94
C SER A 123 -3.50 -11.48 -12.61
N THR A 124 -2.98 -12.70 -12.68
CA THR A 124 -2.65 -13.52 -11.50
C THR A 124 -1.74 -12.77 -10.52
N GLU A 125 -0.91 -11.86 -11.03
CA GLU A 125 -0.06 -10.98 -10.24
C GLU A 125 -0.83 -9.95 -9.41
N TRP A 126 -1.90 -9.36 -9.95
CA TRP A 126 -2.73 -8.41 -9.21
C TRP A 126 -3.38 -9.07 -8.01
N LEU A 127 -3.93 -10.27 -8.18
CA LEU A 127 -4.45 -11.06 -7.07
C LEU A 127 -3.39 -11.43 -6.05
N ASN A 128 -2.21 -11.89 -6.48
CA ASN A 128 -1.13 -12.24 -5.57
C ASN A 128 -0.63 -11.05 -4.75
N ARG A 129 -0.50 -9.87 -5.37
CA ARG A 129 -0.19 -8.61 -4.67
C ARG A 129 -1.26 -8.26 -3.64
N ARG A 130 -2.52 -8.53 -3.98
CA ARG A 130 -3.66 -8.23 -3.14
C ARG A 130 -3.79 -9.16 -1.93
N LYS A 131 -3.58 -10.47 -2.12
CA LYS A 131 -3.46 -11.45 -1.03
C LYS A 131 -2.40 -11.02 -0.02
N LYS A 132 -1.21 -10.61 -0.51
CA LYS A 132 -0.11 -10.10 0.35
C LYS A 132 -0.47 -8.81 1.11
N LYS A 133 -1.26 -7.91 0.53
CA LYS A 133 -1.71 -6.66 1.19
C LYS A 133 -2.72 -6.91 2.32
N LYS A 134 -3.59 -7.92 2.18
CA LYS A 134 -4.66 -8.25 3.13
C LYS A 134 -4.33 -9.51 3.93
N LYS A 135 -3.09 -9.61 4.40
CA LYS A 135 -2.42 -10.79 5.03
C LYS A 135 -3.14 -11.38 6.27
N LYS A 136 -4.32 -10.90 6.66
CA LYS A 136 -5.14 -11.41 7.77
C LYS A 136 -6.57 -11.82 7.39
N GLY A 137 -6.96 -11.83 6.11
CA GLY A 137 -8.36 -12.06 5.75
C GLY A 137 -8.67 -12.73 4.42
N MET A 138 -7.68 -13.10 3.60
CA MET A 138 -7.89 -13.84 2.34
C MET A 138 -6.98 -15.07 2.29
N GLU A 139 -6.96 -15.87 3.35
CA GLU A 139 -6.45 -17.23 3.25
C GLU A 139 -7.56 -18.12 2.68
N PHE A 140 -7.19 -19.05 1.81
CA PHE A 140 -8.10 -20.01 1.20
C PHE A 140 -8.09 -21.25 2.08
N ALA A 141 -9.24 -21.88 2.31
CA ALA A 141 -9.21 -23.25 2.82
C ALA A 141 -8.45 -24.10 1.79
N ARG A 142 -7.45 -24.85 2.26
CA ARG A 142 -6.79 -25.88 1.44
C ARG A 142 -7.74 -27.03 1.19
#